data_AF-A0A1Y3APV6-F1
#
_entry.id   AF-A0A1Y3APV6-F1
#
_cell.length_a   1.000
_cell.length_b   1.000
_cell.length_c   1.000
_cell.angle_alpha   90.00
_cell.angle_beta   90.00
_cell.angle_gamma   90.00
#
_symmetry.space_group_name_H-M   'P 1'
#
loop_
_entity.id
_entity.type
_entity.pdbx_description
1 polymer ?
#
loop_
_entity_poly.entity_id
_entity_poly.type
_entity_poly.pdbx_seq_one_letter_code
_entity_poly.pdbx_strand_id
1 'polypeptide(L)' 'YYDISAKSNYNFEKPFLWLARKLVGDPNLEFVAMPALAPPEVRMDEEWQRKLEEDMLKAQNTALPDDDDEDL' A
#
# COMPACT_ATOMS: atom_id res chain seq x y z
N TYR A 1 -23.45 -12.12 6.61
CA TYR A 1 -22.57 -11.82 7.75
C TYR A 1 -21.14 -12.01 7.27
N TYR A 2 -20.25 -11.06 7.56
CA TYR A 2 -18.84 -11.08 7.13
C TYR A 2 -17.97 -10.80 8.35
N ASP A 3 -16.98 -11.64 8.60
CA ASP A 3 -15.92 -11.32 9.56
C ASP A 3 -15.00 -10.25 8.95
N ILE A 4 -14.74 -9.19 9.71
CA ILE A 4 -13.95 -8.03 9.29
C ILE A 4 -12.84 -7.73 10.29
N SER A 5 -11.70 -7.24 9.80
CA SER A 5 -10.62 -6.70 10.64
C SER A 5 -10.15 -5.38 10.08
N ALA A 6 -10.28 -4.32 10.88
CA ALA A 6 -9.75 -3.00 10.52
C ALA A 6 -8.22 -2.93 10.62
N LYS A 7 -7.60 -3.76 11.47
CA LYS A 7 -6.14 -3.77 11.66
C LYS A 7 -5.41 -4.38 10.45
N SER A 8 -5.99 -5.43 9.86
CA SER A 8 -5.41 -6.14 8.70
C SER A 8 -6.12 -5.83 7.38
N ASN A 9 -7.12 -4.95 7.39
CA ASN A 9 -8.02 -4.68 6.26
C ASN A 9 -8.73 -5.93 5.67
N TYR A 10 -8.82 -7.02 6.44
CA TYR A 10 -9.46 -8.26 6.00
C TYR A 10 -10.97 -8.06 5.81
N ASN A 11 -11.47 -8.39 4.62
CA ASN A 11 -12.88 -8.23 4.20
C ASN A 11 -13.47 -6.83 4.44
N PHE A 12 -12.63 -5.80 4.60
CA PHE A 12 -13.08 -4.45 4.93
C PHE A 12 -14.08 -3.90 3.92
N GLU A 13 -13.89 -4.23 2.64
CA GLU A 13 -14.74 -3.79 1.54
C GLU A 13 -16.09 -4.53 1.43
N LYS A 14 -16.22 -5.75 1.98
CA LYS A 14 -17.38 -6.63 1.75
C LYS A 14 -18.71 -6.02 2.25
N PRO A 15 -18.78 -5.38 3.44
CA PRO A 15 -20.01 -4.73 3.89
C PRO A 15 -20.44 -3.58 2.98
N PHE A 16 -19.48 -2.75 2.55
CA PHE A 16 -19.75 -1.61 1.67
C PHE A 16 -20.17 -2.06 0.27
N LEU A 17 -19.52 -3.09 -0.26
CA LEU A 17 -19.85 -3.66 -1.57
C LEU A 17 -21.26 -4.26 -1.56
N TRP A 18 -21.61 -5.00 -0.51
CA TRP A 18 -22.95 -5.55 -0.35
C TRP A 18 -24.03 -4.45 -0.28
N LEU A 19 -23.75 -3.37 0.46
CA LEU A 19 -24.65 -2.24 0.54
C LEU A 19 -24.79 -1.53 -0.82
N ALA A 20 -23.69 -1.31 -1.54
CA ALA A 20 -23.69 -0.70 -2.87
C ALA A 20 -24.51 -1.54 -3.87
N ARG A 21 -24.32 -2.87 -3.91
CA ARG A 21 -25.13 -3.79 -4.72
C ARG A 21 -26.62 -3.66 -4.42
N LYS A 22 -26.99 -3.53 -3.13
CA LYS A 22 -28.39 -3.38 -2.71
C LYS A 22 -28.99 -2.01 -3.07
N LEU A 23 -28.22 -0.95 -2.93
CA LEU A 23 -28.68 0.42 -3.23
C LEU A 23 -28.79 0.67 -4.73
N VAL A 24 -27.85 0.16 -5.52
CA VAL A 24 -27.83 0.31 -6.99
C VAL A 24 -28.74 -0.71 -7.68
N GLY A 25 -29.03 -1.83 -7.03
CA GLY A 25 -29.85 -2.91 -7.59
C GLY A 25 -29.11 -3.79 -8.60
N ASP A 26 -27.77 -3.68 -8.68
CA ASP A 26 -26.93 -4.50 -9.54
C ASP A 26 -26.18 -5.57 -8.71
N PRO A 27 -26.49 -6.87 -8.89
CA PRO A 27 -25.79 -7.96 -8.22
C PRO A 27 -24.32 -8.12 -8.63
N ASN A 28 -23.94 -7.64 -9.81
CA ASN A 28 -22.62 -7.79 -10.41
C ASN A 28 -21.70 -6.60 -10.15
N LEU A 29 -22.15 -5.61 -9.37
CA LEU A 29 -21.33 -4.45 -9.02
C LEU A 29 -20.08 -4.89 -8.26
N GLU A 30 -18.92 -4.37 -8.64
CA GLU A 30 -17.63 -4.61 -8.00
C GLU A 30 -16.90 -3.27 -7.79
N PHE A 31 -16.11 -3.16 -6.73
CA PHE A 31 -15.24 -2.01 -6.57
C PHE A 31 -14.04 -2.16 -7.50
N VAL A 32 -13.98 -1.30 -8.51
CA VAL A 32 -12.77 -1.14 -9.32
C VAL A 32 -11.77 -0.28 -8.54
N ALA A 33 -10.50 -0.68 -8.56
CA ALA A 33 -9.44 0.21 -8.14
C ALA A 33 -9.47 1.48 -9.01
N MET A 34 -9.00 2.61 -8.47
CA MET A 34 -8.78 3.79 -9.29
C MET A 34 -7.92 3.40 -10.50
N PRO A 35 -8.18 3.95 -11.71
CA PRO A 35 -7.26 3.76 -12.82
C PRO A 35 -5.86 4.12 -12.34
N ALA A 36 -4.86 3.29 -12.64
CA ALA A 36 -3.47 3.65 -12.39
C ALA A 36 -3.19 4.92 -13.21
N LEU A 37 -3.34 6.09 -12.58
CA LEU A 37 -2.93 7.36 -13.15
C LEU A 37 -1.45 7.20 -13.50
N ALA A 38 -1.07 7.67 -14.69
CA ALA A 38 0.31 7.59 -15.15
C ALA A 38 1.23 8.10 -14.02
N PRO A 39 2.35 7.39 -13.72
CA PRO A 39 3.29 7.84 -12.72
C PRO A 39 3.61 9.31 -12.98
N PRO A 40 3.57 10.18 -11.95
CA PRO A 40 3.88 11.58 -12.15
C PRO A 40 5.25 11.68 -12.82
N GLU A 41 5.39 12.54 -13.85
CA GLU A 41 6.67 12.87 -14.46
C GLU A 41 7.51 13.69 -13.47
N VAL A 42 7.96 13.04 -12.39
CA VAL A 42 8.87 13.62 -11.43
C VAL A 42 10.25 13.59 -12.08
N ARG A 43 10.70 14.74 -12.56
CA ARG A 43 12.11 14.95 -12.87
C ARG A 43 12.86 14.90 -11.55
N MET A 44 13.55 13.79 -11.31
CA MET A 44 14.47 13.68 -10.19
C MET A 44 15.64 14.65 -10.44
N ASP A 45 15.77 15.64 -9.56
CA ASP A 45 16.87 16.59 -9.59
C ASP A 45 18.20 15.82 -9.43
N GLU A 46 19.24 16.18 -10.19
CA GLU A 46 20.52 15.46 -10.21
C GLU A 46 21.20 15.47 -8.83
N GLU A 47 21.01 16.55 -8.07
CA GLU A 47 21.49 16.65 -6.68
C GLU A 47 20.76 15.66 -5.75
N TRP A 48 19.47 15.44 -5.97
CA TRP A 48 18.65 14.52 -5.18
C TRP A 48 19.03 13.07 -5.48
N GLN A 49 19.30 12.74 -6.75
CA GLN A 49 19.79 11.42 -7.15
C GLN A 49 21.12 11.09 -6.48
N ARG A 50 22.07 12.04 -6.47
CA ARG A 50 23.39 11.82 -5.85
C ARG A 50 23.29 11.59 -4.34
N LYS A 51 22.37 12.29 -3.67
CA LYS A 51 22.10 12.09 -2.25
C LYS A 51 21.50 10.70 -1.99
N LEU A 52 20.58 10.27 -2.84
CA LEU A 52 19.96 8.94 -2.72
C LEU A 52 20.97 7.81 -2.91
N GLU A 53 21.88 7.94 -3.88
CA GLU A 53 22.98 6.99 -4.09
C GLU A 53 23.91 6.91 -2.89
N GLU A 54 24.27 8.07 -2.31
CA GLU A 54 25.11 8.13 -1.13
C GLU A 54 24.43 7.46 0.08
N ASP A 55 23.14 7.73 0.28
CA ASP A 55 22.35 7.14 1.35
C ASP A 55 22.14 5.62 1.13
N MET A 56 21.95 5.17 -0.12
CA MET A 56 21.85 3.75 -0.46
C MET A 56 23.18 3.02 -0.21
N LEU A 57 24.31 3.63 -0.52
CA LEU A 57 25.64 3.07 -0.25
C LEU A 57 25.91 2.97 1.25
N LYS A 58 25.50 3.98 2.03
CA LYS A 58 25.57 3.96 3.49
C LYS A 58 24.68 2.85 4.06
N ALA A 59 23.45 2.71 3.57
CA ALA A 59 22.54 1.65 3.99
C ALA A 59 23.06 0.25 3.63
N GLN A 60 23.64 0.05 2.44
CA GLN A 60 24.25 -1.23 2.06
C GLN A 60 25.46 -1.60 2.92
N ASN A 61 26.27 -0.61 3.34
CA ASN A 61 27.42 -0.84 4.20
C ASN A 61 27.07 -0.86 5.69
N THR A 62 25.83 -0.54 6.04
CA THR A 62 25.33 -0.73 7.40
C THR A 62 24.84 -2.16 7.50
N ALA A 63 25.54 -2.98 8.29
CA ALA A 63 25.00 -4.27 8.68
C ALA A 63 23.66 -4.00 9.38
N LEU A 64 22.59 -4.67 8.91
CA LEU A 64 21.34 -4.66 9.67
C LEU A 64 21.68 -5.16 11.08
N PRO A 65 21.23 -4.48 12.14
CA PRO A 65 21.35 -5.02 13.49
C PRO A 65 20.71 -6.42 13.49
N ASP A 66 21.39 -7.39 14.09
CA ASP A 66 20.85 -8.73 14.26
C ASP A 66 19.49 -8.60 14.99
N ASP A 67 18.48 -9.30 14.46
CA ASP A 67 17.08 -9.30 14.90
C ASP A 67 16.91 -10.01 16.26
N ASP A 68 17.73 -9.67 17.26
CA ASP A 68 17.61 -10.12 18.66
C ASP A 68 16.51 -9.33 19.43
N ASP A 69 15.53 -8.78 18.70
CA ASP A 69 14.29 -8.21 19.25
C ASP A 69 13.06 -9.07 18.87
N GLU A 70 13.22 -10.40 18.86
CA GLU A 70 12.11 -11.38 18.76
C GLU A 70 11.53 -11.79 20.14
N ASP A 71 11.63 -10.93 21.16
CA ASP A 71 11.01 -11.13 22.48
C ASP A 71 10.04 -9.98 22.85
N LEU A 72 8.83 -10.01 22.26
CA LEU A 72 7.66 -9.28 22.78
C LEU A 72 6.40 -10.15 22.79
#